data_AF-A0A497JR01-F1
#
_entry.id   AF-A0A497JR01-F1
#
_cell.length_a   1.000
_cell.length_b   1.000
_cell.length_c   1.000
_cell.angle_alpha   90.00
_cell.angle_beta   90.00
_cell.angle_gamma   90.00
#
_symmetry.space_group_name_H-M   'P 1'
#
loop_
_entity.id
_entity.type
_entity.pdbx_description
1 polymer ?
#
loop_
_entity_poly.entity_id
_entity_poly.type
_entity_poly.pdbx_seq_one_letter_code
_entity_poly.pdbx_strand_id
1 'polypeptide(L)'
;MGEDSVVFGGKIALIGAVLIFINVLILSMNSAPIILSSYQVSSVSQLITPPQDAGLWARIAFGNRMVVNSGLMALWIIFAGLCLLGAVILYSKPVNPLYPSLAVLIFSLLSIFTGGGFIVGMVLGVLGATIALQWRKPWRETFFIRMLRSMRFDSEMFSSVKNSIEDNVNAAFTVVAANFLGMFGASLYIFNVNLILSPESPEDPVKILLLGETAFDFQTLATPFAHISIGIFKWLLITSLFYLFGTKILGRKAEFDSVARATAYAYSPRILMIFLPLIFTNQPFLTYDWPVFALSVTRLWIFFALIVAARAVFEISLGKAFGITLLASGIYWIIMYNIVAKHIEIPGIMFTIGPEFALLMLVSLATLLALLLGVFKRE
;
A
#
# COMPACT_ATOMS: atom_id res chain seq x y z
N MET A 1 2.85 22.69 21.60
CA MET A 1 3.44 21.44 22.13
C MET A 1 2.58 20.29 21.64
N GLY A 2 3.11 19.43 20.78
CA GLY A 2 2.36 18.30 20.21
C GLY A 2 2.17 17.18 21.24
N GLU A 3 1.11 16.40 21.07
CA GLU A 3 0.90 15.15 21.84
C GLU A 3 2.13 14.24 21.72
N ASP A 4 2.48 13.56 22.81
CA ASP A 4 3.59 12.60 22.84
C ASP A 4 3.24 11.36 21.97
N SER A 5 4.21 10.86 21.21
CA SER A 5 4.03 9.67 20.35
C SER A 5 3.69 8.42 21.15
N VAL A 6 4.11 8.29 22.41
CA VAL A 6 3.67 7.17 23.26
C VAL A 6 2.16 7.25 23.52
N VAL A 7 1.65 8.43 23.83
CA VAL A 7 0.23 8.63 24.16
C VAL A 7 -0.64 8.41 22.93
N PHE A 8 -0.25 8.99 21.80
CA PHE A 8 -0.98 8.83 20.54
C PHE A 8 -0.89 7.39 20.01
N GLY A 9 0.31 6.80 20.02
CA GLY A 9 0.55 5.42 19.61
C GLY A 9 -0.20 4.42 20.50
N GLY A 10 -0.19 4.62 21.82
CA GLY A 10 -0.93 3.80 22.78
C GLY A 10 -2.45 3.80 22.54
N LYS A 11 -3.05 4.97 22.21
CA LYS A 11 -4.47 5.06 21.83
C LYS A 11 -4.78 4.24 20.58
N ILE A 12 -3.97 4.39 19.52
CA ILE A 12 -4.17 3.67 18.27
C ILE A 12 -3.98 2.16 18.49
N ALA A 13 -2.93 1.77 19.21
CA ALA A 13 -2.64 0.38 19.54
C ALA A 13 -3.77 -0.27 20.32
N LEU A 14 -4.36 0.45 21.28
CA LEU A 14 -5.49 -0.04 22.07
C LEU A 14 -6.71 -0.30 21.21
N ILE A 15 -7.08 0.63 20.33
CA ILE A 15 -8.18 0.41 19.37
C ILE A 15 -7.89 -0.83 18.52
N GLY A 16 -6.68 -0.92 17.96
CA GLY A 16 -6.27 -2.07 17.15
C GLY A 16 -6.37 -3.40 17.89
N ALA A 17 -5.83 -3.46 19.11
CA ALA A 17 -5.83 -4.67 19.93
C ALA A 17 -7.23 -5.08 20.40
N VAL A 18 -8.11 -4.12 20.72
CA VAL A 18 -9.52 -4.40 21.03
C VAL A 18 -10.23 -5.01 19.82
N LEU A 19 -10.01 -4.48 18.61
CA LEU A 19 -10.58 -5.03 17.39
C LEU A 19 -10.07 -6.45 17.09
N ILE A 20 -8.77 -6.70 17.27
CA ILE A 20 -8.18 -8.05 17.13
C ILE A 20 -8.82 -9.00 18.15
N PHE A 21 -8.94 -8.59 19.41
CA PHE A 21 -9.49 -9.42 20.47
C PHE A 21 -10.97 -9.76 20.23
N ILE A 22 -11.79 -8.77 19.89
CA ILE A 22 -13.20 -8.97 19.53
C ILE A 22 -13.31 -9.92 18.32
N ASN A 23 -12.48 -9.75 17.29
CA ASN A 23 -12.48 -10.63 16.13
C ASN A 23 -12.28 -12.09 16.52
N VAL A 24 -11.22 -12.36 17.29
CA VAL A 24 -10.89 -13.74 17.69
C VAL A 24 -12.00 -14.35 18.55
N LEU A 25 -12.63 -13.57 19.43
CA LEU A 25 -13.77 -14.05 20.20
C LEU A 25 -14.97 -14.41 19.31
N ILE A 26 -15.34 -13.54 18.36
CA ILE A 26 -16.47 -13.80 17.47
C ILE A 26 -16.20 -15.04 16.61
N LEU A 27 -14.99 -15.16 16.05
CA LEU A 27 -14.61 -16.34 15.26
C LEU A 27 -14.66 -17.63 16.08
N SER A 28 -14.18 -17.58 17.33
CA SER A 28 -14.25 -18.71 18.24
C SER A 28 -15.68 -19.10 18.60
N MET A 29 -16.58 -18.13 18.80
CA MET A 29 -17.99 -18.39 19.12
C MET A 29 -18.74 -18.99 17.93
N ASN A 30 -18.45 -18.50 16.72
CA ASN A 30 -19.13 -18.94 15.49
C ASN A 30 -18.60 -20.27 14.95
N SER A 31 -17.40 -20.69 15.34
CA SER A 31 -16.71 -21.86 14.77
C SER A 31 -16.61 -21.83 13.24
N ALA A 32 -16.65 -20.64 12.65
CA ALA A 32 -16.51 -20.39 11.22
C ALA A 32 -16.06 -18.93 10.96
N PRO A 33 -15.38 -18.65 9.82
CA PRO A 33 -15.18 -17.28 9.34
C PRO A 33 -16.51 -16.55 9.11
N ILE A 34 -16.51 -15.24 9.31
CA ILE A 34 -17.65 -14.39 8.92
C ILE A 34 -17.45 -13.99 7.46
N ILE A 35 -18.44 -14.26 6.63
CA ILE A 35 -18.37 -13.98 5.19
C ILE A 35 -19.48 -12.99 4.86
N LEU A 36 -19.09 -11.84 4.33
CA LEU A 36 -20.03 -10.86 3.80
C LEU A 36 -19.95 -10.90 2.28
N SER A 37 -21.06 -11.22 1.64
CA SER A 37 -21.23 -11.17 0.20
C SER A 37 -22.31 -10.14 -0.17
N SER A 38 -22.20 -9.54 -1.37
CA SER A 38 -23.21 -8.59 -1.85
C SER A 38 -24.58 -9.23 -2.04
N TYR A 39 -24.62 -10.49 -2.47
CA TYR A 39 -25.81 -11.33 -2.50
C TYR A 39 -25.43 -12.81 -2.33
N GLN A 40 -26.42 -13.63 -1.96
CA GLN A 40 -26.25 -15.07 -1.78
C GLN A 40 -26.19 -15.78 -3.12
N VAL A 41 -25.31 -16.77 -3.24
CA VAL A 41 -25.18 -17.61 -4.43
C VAL A 41 -25.24 -19.08 -4.03
N SER A 42 -25.82 -19.90 -4.90
CA SER A 42 -26.00 -21.34 -4.62
C SER A 42 -24.83 -22.19 -5.10
N SER A 43 -24.01 -21.67 -6.01
CA SER A 43 -22.86 -22.39 -6.56
C SER A 43 -21.77 -21.42 -7.03
N VAL A 44 -20.54 -21.92 -7.09
CA VAL A 44 -19.39 -21.15 -7.63
C VAL A 44 -19.53 -20.90 -9.14
N SER A 45 -20.24 -21.77 -9.88
CA SER A 45 -20.47 -21.58 -11.31
C SER A 45 -21.20 -20.27 -11.62
N GLN A 46 -22.07 -19.79 -10.72
CA GLN A 46 -22.74 -18.49 -10.85
C GLN A 46 -21.77 -17.30 -10.75
N LEU A 47 -20.56 -17.51 -10.23
CA LEU A 47 -19.53 -16.47 -10.05
C LEU A 47 -18.43 -16.53 -11.12
N ILE A 48 -18.05 -17.73 -11.57
CA ILE A 48 -17.02 -17.92 -12.60
C ILE A 48 -17.60 -17.70 -14.00
N THR A 49 -18.82 -18.19 -14.24
CA THR A 49 -19.56 -18.00 -15.51
C THR A 49 -20.91 -17.35 -15.20
N PRO A 50 -20.92 -16.08 -14.78
CA PRO A 50 -22.16 -15.42 -14.40
C PRO A 50 -23.07 -15.21 -15.62
N PRO A 51 -24.40 -15.21 -15.42
CA PRO A 51 -25.36 -14.72 -16.42
C PRO A 51 -25.00 -13.32 -16.95
N GLN A 52 -25.39 -12.99 -18.18
CA GLN A 52 -25.05 -11.70 -18.80
C GLN A 52 -25.59 -10.48 -18.03
N ASP A 53 -26.67 -10.65 -17.28
CA ASP A 53 -27.35 -9.66 -16.46
C ASP A 53 -26.94 -9.72 -14.97
N ALA A 54 -25.99 -10.58 -14.61
CA ALA A 54 -25.52 -10.67 -13.24
C ALA A 54 -24.89 -9.36 -12.78
N GLY A 55 -25.35 -8.86 -11.63
CA GLY A 55 -24.73 -7.72 -10.97
C GLY A 55 -23.30 -8.02 -10.47
N LEU A 56 -22.63 -6.98 -9.99
CA LEU A 56 -21.34 -7.14 -9.30
C LEU A 56 -21.54 -7.97 -8.03
N TRP A 57 -20.95 -9.14 -8.02
CA TRP A 57 -20.77 -9.92 -6.80
C TRP A 57 -19.42 -9.61 -6.19
N ALA A 58 -19.41 -9.36 -4.88
CA ALA A 58 -18.18 -9.19 -4.12
C ALA A 58 -18.31 -9.89 -2.78
N ARG A 59 -17.22 -10.50 -2.30
CA ARG A 59 -17.11 -11.03 -0.95
C ARG A 59 -15.94 -10.40 -0.21
N ILE A 60 -16.15 -10.23 1.09
CA ILE A 60 -15.10 -10.01 2.09
C ILE A 60 -15.19 -11.13 3.09
N ALA A 61 -14.04 -11.69 3.45
CA ALA A 61 -13.96 -12.73 4.45
C ALA A 61 -13.21 -12.25 5.67
N PHE A 62 -13.78 -12.56 6.81
CA PHE A 62 -13.30 -12.21 8.11
C PHE A 62 -12.97 -13.48 8.87
N GLY A 63 -11.69 -13.80 8.97
CA GLY A 63 -11.21 -15.03 9.59
C GLY A 63 -10.70 -16.07 8.58
N ASN A 64 -9.85 -16.98 9.03
CA ASN A 64 -9.29 -18.06 8.20
C ASN A 64 -9.88 -19.39 8.68
N ARG A 65 -10.60 -20.08 7.79
CA ARG A 65 -11.30 -21.33 8.12
C ARG A 65 -10.39 -22.40 8.72
N MET A 66 -9.17 -22.56 8.20
CA MET A 66 -8.22 -23.55 8.71
C MET A 66 -7.87 -23.30 10.18
N VAL A 67 -7.76 -22.02 10.55
CA VAL A 67 -7.45 -21.63 11.93
C VAL A 67 -8.66 -21.77 12.83
N VAL A 68 -9.83 -21.30 12.38
CA VAL A 68 -11.07 -21.34 13.15
C VAL A 68 -11.53 -22.77 13.46
N ASN A 69 -11.34 -23.68 12.50
CA ASN A 69 -11.80 -25.07 12.63
C ASN A 69 -10.77 -26.00 13.30
N SER A 70 -9.65 -25.46 13.77
CA SER A 70 -8.57 -26.24 14.40
C SER A 70 -8.44 -25.93 15.89
N GLY A 71 -7.76 -26.80 16.63
CA GLY A 71 -7.39 -26.54 18.02
C GLY A 71 -6.47 -25.32 18.21
N LEU A 72 -5.96 -24.73 17.13
CA LEU A 72 -5.13 -23.52 17.16
C LEU A 72 -5.90 -22.28 17.63
N MET A 73 -7.24 -22.26 17.55
CA MET A 73 -8.05 -21.12 18.00
C MET A 73 -7.75 -20.71 19.45
N ALA A 74 -7.51 -21.66 20.35
CA ALA A 74 -7.16 -21.37 21.74
C ALA A 74 -5.84 -20.60 21.87
N LEU A 75 -4.83 -20.96 21.07
CA LEU A 75 -3.55 -20.24 21.01
C LEU A 75 -3.74 -18.79 20.53
N TRP A 76 -4.63 -18.59 19.55
CA TRP A 76 -4.91 -17.27 19.01
C TRP A 76 -5.66 -16.35 19.98
N ILE A 77 -6.55 -16.90 20.81
CA ILE A 77 -7.18 -16.16 21.93
C ILE A 77 -6.10 -15.66 22.89
N ILE A 78 -5.12 -16.50 23.23
CA ILE A 78 -4.00 -16.11 24.11
C ILE A 78 -3.19 -14.97 23.47
N PHE A 79 -2.80 -15.10 22.21
CA PHE A 79 -2.05 -14.04 21.50
C PHE A 79 -2.83 -12.73 21.41
N ALA A 80 -4.14 -12.78 21.15
CA ALA A 80 -4.98 -11.59 21.16
C ALA A 80 -5.07 -10.95 22.56
N GLY A 81 -5.18 -11.76 23.62
CA GLY A 81 -5.14 -11.30 25.01
C GLY A 81 -3.80 -10.64 25.39
N LEU A 82 -2.67 -11.23 24.96
CA LEU A 82 -1.34 -10.64 25.16
C LEU A 82 -1.17 -9.34 24.37
N CYS A 83 -1.69 -9.26 23.14
CA CYS A 83 -1.73 -8.03 22.36
C CYS A 83 -2.51 -6.93 23.09
N LEU A 84 -3.69 -7.26 23.62
CA LEU A 84 -4.54 -6.33 24.38
C LEU A 84 -3.85 -5.86 25.66
N LEU A 85 -3.23 -6.78 26.41
CA LEU A 85 -2.46 -6.44 27.61
C LEU A 85 -1.33 -5.46 27.29
N GLY A 86 -0.54 -5.75 26.25
CA GLY A 86 0.54 -4.86 25.79
C GLY A 86 0.02 -3.46 25.43
N ALA A 87 -1.12 -3.40 24.75
CA ALA A 87 -1.74 -2.14 24.34
C ALA A 87 -2.31 -1.35 25.53
N VAL A 88 -2.89 -2.01 26.53
CA VAL A 88 -3.35 -1.39 27.78
C VAL A 88 -2.18 -0.82 28.58
N ILE A 89 -1.08 -1.57 28.70
CA ILE A 89 0.15 -1.08 29.34
C ILE A 89 0.65 0.16 28.62
N LEU A 90 0.69 0.13 27.29
CA LEU A 90 1.15 1.26 26.47
C LEU A 90 0.25 2.50 26.64
N TYR A 91 -1.06 2.32 26.64
CA TYR A 91 -2.05 3.38 26.89
C TYR A 91 -1.90 4.00 28.28
N SER A 92 -1.50 3.21 29.27
CA SER A 92 -1.25 3.65 30.65
C SER A 92 0.07 4.42 30.83
N LYS A 93 0.79 4.71 29.74
CA LYS A 93 2.05 5.49 29.69
C LYS A 93 3.18 4.84 30.52
N PRO A 94 3.72 3.70 30.04
CA PRO A 94 4.76 2.99 30.76
C PRO A 94 6.07 3.80 30.72
N VAL A 95 6.87 3.70 31.78
CA VAL A 95 8.20 4.33 31.85
C VAL A 95 9.10 3.89 30.69
N ASN A 96 8.98 2.62 30.27
CA ASN A 96 9.67 2.09 29.10
C ASN A 96 8.66 1.55 28.07
N PRO A 97 8.37 2.29 26.98
CA PRO A 97 7.42 1.87 25.96
C PRO A 97 7.94 0.77 25.03
N LEU A 98 9.24 0.43 25.07
CA LEU A 98 9.86 -0.51 24.15
C LEU A 98 9.19 -1.89 24.17
N TYR A 99 9.18 -2.55 25.32
CA TYR A 99 8.64 -3.91 25.47
C TYR A 99 7.15 -4.04 25.16
N PRO A 100 6.25 -3.20 25.71
CA PRO A 100 4.84 -3.27 25.35
C PRO A 100 4.61 -2.97 23.87
N SER A 101 5.37 -2.05 23.26
CA SER A 101 5.26 -1.79 21.82
C SER A 101 5.72 -2.98 20.97
N LEU A 102 6.82 -3.64 21.34
CA LEU A 102 7.28 -4.85 20.64
C LEU A 102 6.26 -6.00 20.77
N ALA A 103 5.68 -6.18 21.96
CA ALA A 103 4.63 -7.18 22.16
C ALA A 103 3.42 -6.91 21.26
N VAL A 104 2.88 -5.69 21.27
CA VAL A 104 1.75 -5.31 20.41
C VAL A 104 2.11 -5.51 18.94
N LEU A 105 3.30 -5.07 18.52
CA LEU A 105 3.75 -5.21 17.12
C LEU A 105 3.77 -6.68 16.68
N ILE A 106 4.41 -7.55 17.45
CA ILE A 106 4.54 -8.98 17.13
C ILE A 106 3.17 -9.66 17.10
N PHE A 107 2.36 -9.50 18.15
CA PHE A 107 1.06 -10.15 18.22
C PHE A 107 0.05 -9.58 17.21
N SER A 108 0.16 -8.29 16.87
CA SER A 108 -0.63 -7.71 15.77
C SER A 108 -0.25 -8.32 14.43
N LEU A 109 1.04 -8.46 14.12
CA LEU A 109 1.48 -9.11 12.87
C LEU A 109 1.05 -10.58 12.81
N LEU A 110 1.18 -11.32 13.91
CA LEU A 110 0.74 -12.71 13.99
C LEU A 110 -0.79 -12.86 13.80
N SER A 111 -1.57 -11.84 14.15
CA SER A 111 -3.03 -11.88 13.98
C SER A 111 -3.48 -12.08 12.53
N ILE A 112 -2.62 -11.82 11.53
CA ILE A 112 -2.92 -12.07 10.12
C ILE A 112 -3.35 -13.52 9.85
N PHE A 113 -2.78 -14.48 10.60
CA PHE A 113 -3.08 -15.91 10.44
C PHE A 113 -4.47 -16.28 10.95
N THR A 114 -5.03 -15.53 11.91
CA THR A 114 -6.43 -15.72 12.34
C THR A 114 -7.43 -15.35 11.24
N GLY A 115 -6.95 -14.68 10.19
CA GLY A 115 -7.66 -14.29 8.97
C GLY A 115 -8.14 -12.85 8.97
N GLY A 116 -8.47 -12.34 7.78
CA GLY A 116 -8.67 -10.91 7.45
C GLY A 116 -9.79 -10.16 8.17
N GLY A 117 -10.37 -10.74 9.21
CA GLY A 117 -11.46 -10.25 10.06
C GLY A 117 -11.37 -8.80 10.45
N PHE A 118 -10.23 -8.47 11.02
CA PHE A 118 -9.92 -7.11 11.39
C PHE A 118 -8.51 -6.81 10.95
N ILE A 119 -8.28 -6.85 9.63
CA ILE A 119 -7.09 -6.20 9.03
C ILE A 119 -6.96 -4.78 9.54
N VAL A 120 -8.08 -4.08 9.76
CA VAL A 120 -8.10 -2.76 10.42
C VAL A 120 -7.47 -2.84 11.82
N GLY A 121 -7.85 -3.83 12.63
CA GLY A 121 -7.27 -4.05 13.95
C GLY A 121 -5.76 -4.31 13.90
N MET A 122 -5.32 -5.21 13.02
CA MET A 122 -3.89 -5.47 12.76
C MET A 122 -3.14 -4.20 12.35
N VAL A 123 -3.66 -3.47 11.36
CA VAL A 123 -3.05 -2.26 10.83
C VAL A 123 -2.94 -1.20 11.93
N LEU A 124 -4.00 -0.97 12.69
CA LEU A 124 -3.97 -0.02 13.81
C LEU A 124 -3.01 -0.49 14.92
N GLY A 125 -2.99 -1.78 15.25
CA GLY A 125 -2.04 -2.34 16.24
C GLY A 125 -0.59 -2.11 15.83
N VAL A 126 -0.23 -2.44 14.59
CA VAL A 126 1.10 -2.20 14.00
C VAL A 126 1.43 -0.71 13.96
N LEU A 127 0.51 0.15 13.51
CA LEU A 127 0.71 1.59 13.45
C LEU A 127 0.92 2.18 14.85
N GLY A 128 0.05 1.86 15.81
CA GLY A 128 0.12 2.36 17.17
C GLY A 128 1.42 1.94 17.87
N ALA A 129 1.80 0.66 17.74
CA ALA A 129 3.04 0.14 18.29
C ALA A 129 4.28 0.81 17.68
N THR A 130 4.32 0.97 16.36
CA THR A 130 5.48 1.57 15.66
C THR A 130 5.62 3.06 15.95
N ILE A 131 4.50 3.79 16.10
CA ILE A 131 4.52 5.18 16.57
C ILE A 131 5.11 5.26 17.98
N ALA A 132 4.66 4.38 18.89
CA ALA A 132 5.15 4.38 20.26
C ALA A 132 6.61 3.91 20.40
N LEU A 133 7.10 3.05 19.50
CA LEU A 133 8.54 2.72 19.43
C LEU A 133 9.40 3.95 19.12
N GLN A 134 8.84 4.94 18.42
CA GLN A 134 9.49 6.21 18.11
C GLN A 134 9.20 7.29 19.18
N TRP A 135 9.08 6.90 20.45
CA TRP A 135 8.73 7.73 21.60
C TRP A 135 9.51 9.04 21.76
N ARG A 136 10.74 9.11 21.23
CA ARG A 136 11.58 10.32 21.29
C ARG A 136 11.19 11.38 20.23
N LYS A 137 10.19 11.09 19.40
CA LYS A 137 9.74 11.97 18.31
C LYS A 137 8.31 12.44 18.54
N PRO A 138 7.95 13.65 18.07
CA PRO A 138 6.55 14.02 17.92
C PRO A 138 5.82 13.02 17.00
N TRP A 139 4.58 12.64 17.32
CA TRP A 139 3.86 11.62 16.54
C TRP A 139 3.75 11.96 15.06
N ARG A 140 3.61 13.25 14.70
CA ARG A 140 3.53 13.74 13.32
C ARG A 140 4.80 13.52 12.49
N GLU A 141 5.93 13.30 13.16
CA GLU A 141 7.24 13.07 12.55
C GLU A 141 7.61 11.58 12.50
N THR A 142 6.76 10.71 13.03
CA THR A 142 7.03 9.27 12.99
C THR A 142 6.87 8.71 11.58
N PHE A 143 7.62 7.65 11.28
CA PHE A 143 7.75 7.09 9.93
C PHE A 143 6.40 6.82 9.24
N PHE A 144 5.54 6.01 9.84
CA PHE A 144 4.25 5.64 9.23
C PHE A 144 3.28 6.83 9.16
N ILE A 145 3.33 7.75 10.12
CA ILE A 145 2.50 8.96 10.07
C ILE A 145 2.93 9.86 8.92
N ARG A 146 4.23 9.98 8.62
CA ARG A 146 4.70 10.70 7.43
C ARG A 146 4.20 10.05 6.14
N MET A 147 4.19 8.71 6.05
CA MET A 147 3.57 8.00 4.93
C MET A 147 2.06 8.29 4.81
N LEU A 148 1.31 8.28 5.92
CA LEU A 148 -0.12 8.60 5.89
C LEU A 148 -0.38 10.06 5.50
N ARG A 149 0.45 10.99 6.01
CA ARG A 149 0.41 12.41 5.64
C ARG A 149 0.75 12.62 4.16
N SER A 150 1.68 11.84 3.59
CA SER A 150 2.00 11.91 2.16
C SER A 150 0.83 11.45 1.28
N MET A 151 0.14 10.38 1.67
CA MET A 151 -1.10 9.94 1.00
C MET A 151 -2.22 10.99 1.09
N ARG A 152 -2.23 11.79 2.16
CA ARG A 152 -3.17 12.92 2.33
C ARG A 152 -2.71 14.21 1.66
N PHE A 153 -1.63 14.18 0.88
CA PHE A 153 -1.10 15.36 0.18
C PHE A 153 -0.69 16.50 1.11
N ASP A 154 -0.24 16.18 2.33
CA ASP A 154 0.18 17.17 3.31
C ASP A 154 1.50 17.85 2.87
N SER A 155 1.41 19.09 2.40
CA SER A 155 2.58 19.86 1.94
C SER A 155 3.59 20.13 3.04
N GLU A 156 3.16 20.29 4.29
CA GLU A 156 4.08 20.52 5.42
C GLU A 156 4.94 19.28 5.66
N MET A 157 4.39 18.08 5.44
CA MET A 157 5.17 16.85 5.54
C MET A 157 6.30 16.84 4.50
N PHE A 158 5.99 17.13 3.23
CA PHE A 158 6.98 17.15 2.15
C PHE A 158 8.05 18.24 2.35
N SER A 159 7.71 19.39 2.92
CA SER A 159 8.69 20.43 3.27
C SER A 159 9.48 20.12 4.55
N SER A 160 8.94 19.29 5.45
CA SER A 160 9.56 18.97 6.75
C SER A 160 10.66 17.90 6.68
N VAL A 161 10.88 17.26 5.54
CA VAL A 161 11.85 16.18 5.44
C VAL A 161 13.28 16.75 5.45
N LYS A 162 13.90 16.71 6.63
CA LYS A 162 15.18 17.37 6.91
C LYS A 162 16.34 16.66 6.22
N ASN A 163 17.48 17.35 6.14
CA ASN A 163 18.73 16.76 5.71
C ASN A 163 19.38 15.98 6.86
N SER A 164 18.85 14.78 7.14
CA SER A 164 19.40 13.88 8.16
C SER A 164 19.58 12.47 7.61
N ILE A 165 20.57 11.73 8.15
CA ILE A 165 20.81 10.32 7.78
C ILE A 165 19.54 9.49 8.01
N GLU A 166 18.84 9.75 9.11
CA GLU A 166 17.61 9.04 9.44
C GLU A 166 16.50 9.28 8.40
N ASP A 167 16.35 10.51 7.91
CA ASP A 167 15.36 10.83 6.88
C ASP A 167 15.70 10.18 5.53
N ASN A 168 16.98 10.03 5.20
CA ASN A 168 17.43 9.28 4.01
C ASN A 168 17.08 7.79 4.14
N VAL A 169 17.33 7.18 5.31
CA VAL A 169 16.96 5.78 5.56
C VAL A 169 15.44 5.59 5.49
N ASN A 170 14.68 6.51 6.09
CA ASN A 170 13.21 6.48 6.05
C ASN A 170 12.68 6.63 4.62
N ALA A 171 13.27 7.49 3.79
CA ALA A 171 12.91 7.60 2.39
C ALA A 171 13.14 6.29 1.62
N ALA A 172 14.34 5.70 1.75
CA ALA A 172 14.64 4.41 1.13
C ALA A 172 13.67 3.31 1.62
N PHE A 173 13.42 3.24 2.93
CA PHE A 173 12.51 2.27 3.51
C PHE A 173 11.06 2.48 3.04
N THR A 174 10.62 3.73 2.81
CA THR A 174 9.31 4.02 2.23
C THR A 174 9.16 3.40 0.85
N VAL A 175 10.19 3.53 0.00
CA VAL A 175 10.20 2.93 -1.35
C VAL A 175 10.18 1.41 -1.26
N VAL A 176 11.00 0.82 -0.39
CA VAL A 176 11.05 -0.63 -0.16
C VAL A 176 9.69 -1.15 0.30
N ALA A 177 9.12 -0.56 1.36
CA ALA A 177 7.86 -0.98 1.94
C ALA A 177 6.70 -0.83 0.94
N ALA A 178 6.62 0.30 0.23
CA ALA A 178 5.57 0.56 -0.74
C ALA A 178 5.60 -0.44 -1.93
N ASN A 179 6.79 -0.81 -2.39
CA ASN A 179 6.93 -1.79 -3.48
C ASN A 179 6.71 -3.22 -3.00
N PHE A 180 7.30 -3.61 -1.86
CA PHE A 180 7.15 -4.96 -1.31
C PHE A 180 5.69 -5.24 -0.94
N LEU A 181 5.08 -4.41 -0.07
CA LEU A 181 3.72 -4.66 0.43
C LEU A 181 2.69 -4.52 -0.67
N GLY A 182 2.86 -3.55 -1.58
CA GLY A 182 1.95 -3.38 -2.69
C GLY A 182 1.96 -4.57 -3.65
N MET A 183 3.14 -5.11 -3.96
CA MET A 183 3.25 -6.30 -4.81
C MET A 183 2.93 -7.60 -4.08
N PHE A 184 3.07 -7.64 -2.76
CA PHE A 184 2.65 -8.77 -1.94
C PHE A 184 1.14 -8.98 -2.04
N GLY A 185 0.35 -7.91 -1.83
CA GLY A 185 -1.10 -7.98 -2.00
C GLY A 185 -1.50 -8.35 -3.43
N ALA A 186 -0.84 -7.78 -4.44
CA ALA A 186 -1.10 -8.12 -5.84
C ALA A 186 -0.80 -9.60 -6.17
N SER A 187 0.34 -10.11 -5.72
CA SER A 187 0.76 -11.49 -5.98
C SER A 187 -0.12 -12.49 -5.26
N LEU A 188 -0.50 -12.19 -4.01
CA LEU A 188 -1.42 -13.01 -3.24
C LEU A 188 -2.81 -13.07 -3.87
N TYR A 189 -3.30 -11.93 -4.38
CA TYR A 189 -4.55 -11.87 -5.13
C TYR A 189 -4.50 -12.74 -6.39
N ILE A 190 -3.48 -12.55 -7.24
CA ILE A 190 -3.31 -13.30 -8.49
C ILE A 190 -3.22 -14.81 -8.21
N PHE A 191 -2.48 -15.22 -7.19
CA PHE A 191 -2.38 -16.62 -6.78
C PHE A 191 -3.75 -17.22 -6.46
N ASN A 192 -4.58 -16.52 -5.69
CA ASN A 192 -5.93 -16.98 -5.36
C ASN A 192 -6.86 -16.96 -6.58
N VAL A 193 -6.76 -15.96 -7.46
CA VAL A 193 -7.51 -15.93 -8.73
C VAL A 193 -7.16 -17.14 -9.60
N ASN A 194 -5.88 -17.51 -9.67
CA ASN A 194 -5.45 -18.70 -10.40
C ASN A 194 -6.05 -19.98 -9.80
N LEU A 195 -6.07 -20.13 -8.48
CA LEU A 195 -6.73 -21.26 -7.82
C LEU A 195 -8.26 -21.27 -8.03
N ILE A 196 -8.89 -20.11 -8.23
CA ILE A 196 -10.32 -20.04 -8.57
C ILE A 196 -10.59 -20.50 -10.01
N LEU A 197 -9.75 -20.06 -10.97
CA LEU A 197 -10.01 -20.24 -12.41
C LEU A 197 -9.36 -21.50 -13.00
N SER A 198 -8.29 -21.96 -12.40
CA SER A 198 -7.52 -23.16 -12.78
C SER A 198 -7.17 -23.92 -11.50
N PRO A 199 -8.19 -24.49 -10.83
CA PRO A 199 -8.02 -25.11 -9.52
C PRO A 199 -7.12 -26.34 -9.57
N GLU A 200 -6.28 -26.50 -8.55
CA GLU A 200 -5.53 -27.75 -8.33
C GLU A 200 -6.45 -28.82 -7.73
N SER A 201 -7.44 -28.40 -6.93
CA SER A 201 -8.49 -29.24 -6.37
C SER A 201 -9.89 -28.65 -6.68
N PRO A 202 -10.89 -29.47 -7.01
CA PRO A 202 -12.27 -29.01 -7.25
C PRO A 202 -12.88 -28.15 -6.12
N GLU A 203 -12.33 -28.25 -4.91
CA GLU A 203 -12.78 -27.50 -3.74
C GLU A 203 -12.21 -26.08 -3.66
N ASP A 204 -11.10 -25.76 -4.33
CA ASP A 204 -10.40 -24.48 -4.17
C ASP A 204 -11.29 -23.26 -4.45
N PRO A 205 -12.10 -23.25 -5.53
CA PRO A 205 -12.98 -22.13 -5.80
C PRO A 205 -14.07 -21.98 -4.73
N VAL A 206 -14.55 -23.09 -4.16
CA VAL A 206 -15.55 -23.10 -3.07
C VAL A 206 -14.92 -22.55 -1.80
N LYS A 207 -13.72 -23.03 -1.45
CA LYS A 207 -12.95 -22.59 -0.29
C LYS A 207 -12.69 -21.08 -0.32
N ILE A 208 -12.24 -20.58 -1.46
CA ILE A 208 -11.89 -19.18 -1.61
C ILE A 208 -13.16 -18.32 -1.72
N LEU A 209 -14.09 -18.60 -2.64
CA LEU A 209 -15.21 -17.69 -2.88
C LEU A 209 -16.32 -17.81 -1.83
N LEU A 210 -16.71 -19.02 -1.44
CA LEU A 210 -17.88 -19.25 -0.59
C LEU A 210 -17.54 -19.46 0.88
N LEU A 211 -16.32 -19.91 1.19
CA LEU A 211 -15.88 -20.20 2.56
C LEU A 211 -14.85 -19.19 3.08
N GLY A 212 -14.49 -18.22 2.24
CA GLY A 212 -13.70 -17.05 2.65
C GLY A 212 -12.22 -17.32 2.90
N GLU A 213 -11.68 -18.43 2.41
CA GLU A 213 -10.25 -18.72 2.51
C GLU A 213 -9.44 -17.79 1.60
N THR A 214 -8.21 -17.47 2.04
CA THR A 214 -7.20 -16.82 1.20
C THR A 214 -5.96 -17.69 1.29
N ALA A 215 -5.70 -18.46 0.24
CA ALA A 215 -4.57 -19.36 0.15
C ALA A 215 -3.26 -18.56 0.06
N PHE A 216 -2.19 -19.13 0.61
CA PHE A 216 -0.85 -18.54 0.61
C PHE A 216 0.18 -19.61 0.26
N ASP A 217 1.10 -19.28 -0.65
CA ASP A 217 2.29 -20.06 -0.96
C ASP A 217 3.52 -19.17 -0.81
N PHE A 218 4.62 -19.70 -0.28
CA PHE A 218 5.90 -18.97 -0.17
C PHE A 218 6.43 -18.46 -1.52
N GLN A 219 6.12 -19.13 -2.64
CA GLN A 219 6.46 -18.68 -3.98
C GLN A 219 5.84 -17.31 -4.32
N THR A 220 4.71 -16.95 -3.70
CA THR A 220 4.10 -15.62 -3.87
C THR A 220 4.99 -14.48 -3.38
N LEU A 221 6.03 -14.75 -2.60
CA LEU A 221 7.01 -13.76 -2.12
C LEU A 221 8.08 -13.39 -3.16
N ALA A 222 8.30 -14.21 -4.19
CA ALA A 222 9.33 -13.95 -5.20
C ALA A 222 9.11 -12.61 -5.93
N THR A 223 7.87 -12.36 -6.36
CA THR A 223 7.48 -11.12 -7.06
C THR A 223 7.68 -9.87 -6.18
N PRO A 224 7.19 -9.80 -4.92
CA PRO A 224 7.49 -8.72 -3.98
C PRO A 224 8.97 -8.40 -3.83
N PHE A 225 9.82 -9.42 -3.67
CA PHE A 225 11.27 -9.22 -3.55
C PHE A 225 11.89 -8.67 -4.83
N ALA A 226 11.54 -9.21 -6.00
CA ALA A 226 12.00 -8.69 -7.29
C ALA A 226 11.62 -7.22 -7.50
N HIS A 227 10.44 -6.82 -7.01
CA HIS A 227 9.97 -5.44 -7.13
C HIS A 227 10.62 -4.44 -6.18
N ILE A 228 11.38 -4.87 -5.17
CA ILE A 228 12.18 -3.95 -4.36
C ILE A 228 13.22 -3.26 -5.27
N SER A 229 14.00 -4.04 -6.01
CA SER A 229 15.04 -3.51 -6.92
C SER A 229 14.45 -2.66 -8.04
N ILE A 230 13.36 -3.13 -8.66
CA ILE A 230 12.63 -2.36 -9.69
C ILE A 230 12.08 -1.05 -9.09
N GLY A 231 11.58 -1.10 -7.85
CA GLY A 231 11.06 0.05 -7.13
C GLY A 231 12.12 1.11 -6.85
N ILE A 232 13.30 0.69 -6.38
CA ILE A 232 14.45 1.56 -6.16
C ILE A 232 14.88 2.21 -7.48
N PHE A 233 14.99 1.44 -8.56
CA PHE A 233 15.32 1.99 -9.87
C PHE A 233 14.29 3.04 -10.36
N LYS A 234 13.00 2.73 -10.26
CA LYS A 234 11.90 3.66 -10.61
C LYS A 234 11.96 4.95 -9.78
N TRP A 235 12.27 4.83 -8.50
CA TRP A 235 12.42 5.97 -7.60
C TRP A 235 13.63 6.84 -7.96
N LEU A 236 14.79 6.26 -8.20
CA LEU A 236 15.99 7.01 -8.62
C LEU A 236 15.80 7.69 -9.97
N LEU A 237 15.12 7.02 -10.91
CA LEU A 237 14.77 7.59 -12.20
C LEU A 237 13.85 8.81 -12.04
N ILE A 238 12.75 8.70 -11.30
CA ILE A 238 11.82 9.82 -11.12
C ILE A 238 12.48 10.97 -10.34
N THR A 239 13.30 10.66 -9.34
CA THR A 239 14.10 11.64 -8.60
C THR A 239 15.01 12.41 -9.53
N SER A 240 15.74 11.71 -10.40
CA SER A 240 16.66 12.33 -11.36
C SER A 240 15.94 13.23 -12.35
N LEU A 241 14.79 12.82 -12.85
CA LEU A 241 13.96 13.64 -13.74
C LEU A 241 13.46 14.89 -13.02
N PHE A 242 12.92 14.76 -11.80
CA PHE A 242 12.47 15.90 -11.00
C PHE A 242 13.61 16.86 -10.70
N TYR A 243 14.77 16.34 -10.31
CA TYR A 243 15.97 17.14 -10.06
C TYR A 243 16.40 17.90 -11.32
N LEU A 244 16.43 17.23 -12.48
CA LEU A 244 16.79 17.86 -13.76
C LEU A 244 15.82 18.97 -14.15
N PHE A 245 14.51 18.72 -14.11
CA PHE A 245 13.50 19.72 -14.47
C PHE A 245 13.45 20.88 -13.47
N GLY A 246 13.46 20.59 -12.18
CA GLY A 246 13.38 21.63 -11.14
C GLY A 246 14.65 22.48 -11.05
N THR A 247 15.84 21.87 -11.11
CA THR A 247 17.10 22.62 -10.90
C THR A 247 17.70 23.18 -12.18
N LYS A 248 17.72 22.40 -13.29
CA LYS A 248 18.40 22.83 -14.52
C LYS A 248 17.51 23.61 -15.46
N ILE A 249 16.25 23.20 -15.59
CA ILE A 249 15.30 23.86 -16.50
C ILE A 249 14.67 25.06 -15.81
N LEU A 250 14.05 24.86 -14.64
CA LEU A 250 13.38 25.94 -13.92
C LEU A 250 14.36 26.87 -13.16
N GLY A 251 15.55 26.38 -12.80
CA GLY A 251 16.58 27.18 -12.14
C GLY A 251 16.51 27.20 -10.61
N ARG A 252 15.69 26.33 -9.99
CA ARG A 252 15.54 26.28 -8.53
C ARG A 252 16.74 25.64 -7.84
N LYS A 253 17.05 26.09 -6.64
CA LYS A 253 18.08 25.50 -5.78
C LYS A 253 17.44 24.40 -4.93
N ALA A 254 17.75 23.14 -5.24
CA ALA A 254 17.40 22.00 -4.41
C ALA A 254 18.54 20.97 -4.46
N GLU A 255 18.80 20.30 -3.35
CA GLU A 255 19.72 19.18 -3.29
C GLU A 255 19.05 17.91 -3.81
N PHE A 256 19.83 17.03 -4.46
CA PHE A 256 19.31 15.76 -4.97
C PHE A 256 18.65 14.93 -3.86
N ASP A 257 19.29 14.86 -2.69
CA ASP A 257 18.77 14.12 -1.53
C ASP A 257 17.41 14.65 -1.06
N SER A 258 17.20 15.97 -1.11
CA SER A 258 15.91 16.58 -0.77
C SER A 258 14.80 16.13 -1.73
N VAL A 259 15.09 16.15 -3.04
CA VAL A 259 14.18 15.65 -4.08
C VAL A 259 13.93 14.15 -3.90
N ALA A 260 14.98 13.38 -3.60
CA ALA A 260 14.91 11.93 -3.41
C ALA A 260 13.98 11.57 -2.25
N ARG A 261 14.12 12.26 -1.12
CA ARG A 261 13.29 12.04 0.06
C ARG A 261 11.81 12.37 -0.18
N ALA A 262 11.53 13.51 -0.81
CA ALA A 262 10.14 13.91 -1.08
C ALA A 262 9.47 12.97 -2.09
N THR A 263 10.17 12.61 -3.18
CA THR A 263 9.64 11.67 -4.18
C THR A 263 9.46 10.27 -3.62
N ALA A 264 10.31 9.81 -2.69
CA ALA A 264 10.14 8.54 -2.00
C ALA A 264 8.80 8.46 -1.25
N TYR A 265 8.46 9.50 -0.48
CA TYR A 265 7.17 9.56 0.23
C TYR A 265 5.98 9.63 -0.71
N ALA A 266 6.14 10.13 -1.94
CA ALA A 266 5.07 10.11 -2.94
C ALA A 266 4.68 8.68 -3.37
N TYR A 267 5.54 7.67 -3.18
CA TYR A 267 5.21 6.25 -3.45
C TYR A 267 4.33 5.59 -2.39
N SER A 268 4.10 6.24 -1.23
CA SER A 268 3.34 5.66 -0.12
C SER A 268 1.98 5.07 -0.52
N PRO A 269 1.14 5.70 -1.38
CA PRO A 269 -0.16 5.13 -1.76
C PRO A 269 -0.12 3.69 -2.30
N ARG A 270 1.03 3.24 -2.83
CA ARG A 270 1.17 1.87 -3.34
C ARG A 270 0.99 0.79 -2.26
N ILE A 271 1.22 1.12 -0.99
CA ILE A 271 1.01 0.19 0.12
C ILE A 271 -0.45 -0.30 0.21
N LEU A 272 -1.41 0.50 -0.27
CA LEU A 272 -2.83 0.16 -0.25
C LEU A 272 -3.16 -1.09 -1.06
N MET A 273 -2.31 -1.46 -2.02
CA MET A 273 -2.48 -2.71 -2.78
C MET A 273 -2.33 -3.97 -1.91
N ILE A 274 -1.77 -3.87 -0.69
CA ILE A 274 -1.74 -4.99 0.26
C ILE A 274 -3.15 -5.50 0.60
N PHE A 275 -4.17 -4.64 0.45
CA PHE A 275 -5.57 -4.96 0.74
C PHE A 275 -6.31 -5.58 -0.44
N LEU A 276 -5.67 -5.73 -1.61
CA LEU A 276 -6.29 -6.36 -2.77
C LEU A 276 -6.91 -7.76 -2.50
N PRO A 277 -6.27 -8.69 -1.76
CA PRO A 277 -6.81 -10.02 -1.46
C PRO A 277 -7.90 -10.02 -0.38
N LEU A 278 -8.37 -8.86 0.08
CA LEU A 278 -9.54 -8.77 0.96
C LEU A 278 -10.87 -8.96 0.22
N ILE A 279 -10.91 -8.54 -1.05
CA ILE A 279 -12.13 -8.51 -1.85
C ILE A 279 -11.95 -9.43 -3.04
N PHE A 280 -12.80 -10.45 -3.15
CA PHE A 280 -12.93 -11.26 -4.37
C PHE A 280 -14.29 -11.03 -5.00
N THR A 281 -14.34 -11.03 -6.32
CA THR A 281 -15.52 -10.68 -7.11
C THR A 281 -15.91 -11.81 -8.08
N ASN A 282 -17.04 -11.69 -8.76
CA ASN A 282 -17.36 -12.54 -9.93
C ASN A 282 -16.60 -12.08 -11.18
N GLN A 283 -16.54 -12.92 -12.21
CA GLN A 283 -16.08 -12.49 -13.53
C GLN A 283 -17.02 -11.42 -14.13
N PRO A 284 -16.51 -10.47 -14.95
CA PRO A 284 -15.10 -10.26 -15.32
C PRO A 284 -14.26 -9.54 -14.25
N PHE A 285 -14.90 -9.00 -13.22
CA PHE A 285 -14.24 -8.17 -12.20
C PHE A 285 -13.14 -8.89 -11.42
N LEU A 286 -13.24 -10.21 -11.31
CA LEU A 286 -12.28 -11.07 -10.60
C LEU A 286 -10.87 -11.04 -11.22
N THR A 287 -10.76 -10.85 -12.54
CA THR A 287 -9.46 -10.94 -13.22
C THR A 287 -8.90 -9.57 -13.52
N TYR A 288 -9.60 -8.82 -14.36
CA TYR A 288 -9.07 -7.59 -14.92
C TYR A 288 -9.53 -6.37 -14.13
N ASP A 289 -10.84 -6.17 -13.95
CA ASP A 289 -11.35 -4.86 -13.54
C ASP A 289 -10.94 -4.46 -12.12
N TRP A 290 -11.02 -5.36 -11.13
CA TRP A 290 -10.68 -5.02 -9.75
C TRP A 290 -9.19 -4.72 -9.54
N PRO A 291 -8.24 -5.60 -9.97
CA PRO A 291 -6.81 -5.29 -9.88
C PRO A 291 -6.40 -4.05 -10.67
N VAL A 292 -6.95 -3.87 -11.87
CA VAL A 292 -6.65 -2.71 -12.72
C VAL A 292 -7.19 -1.43 -12.10
N PHE A 293 -8.40 -1.45 -11.52
CA PHE A 293 -8.94 -0.33 -10.77
C PHE A 293 -8.03 0.07 -9.60
N ALA A 294 -7.65 -0.87 -8.73
CA ALA A 294 -6.79 -0.60 -7.59
C ALA A 294 -5.40 -0.07 -8.01
N LEU A 295 -4.82 -0.65 -9.06
CA LEU A 295 -3.56 -0.20 -9.65
C LEU A 295 -3.67 1.22 -10.22
N SER A 296 -4.76 1.53 -10.92
CA SER A 296 -4.99 2.83 -11.56
C SER A 296 -5.17 3.93 -10.51
N VAL A 297 -5.98 3.65 -9.48
CA VAL A 297 -6.20 4.56 -8.35
C VAL A 297 -4.88 4.86 -7.65
N THR A 298 -4.09 3.84 -7.28
CA THR A 298 -2.82 4.05 -6.58
C THR A 298 -1.78 4.78 -7.43
N ARG A 299 -1.69 4.51 -8.75
CA ARG A 299 -0.79 5.24 -9.66
C ARG A 299 -1.19 6.71 -9.82
N LEU A 300 -2.48 7.00 -9.98
CA LEU A 300 -2.99 8.37 -10.03
C LEU A 300 -2.74 9.11 -8.71
N TRP A 301 -2.88 8.40 -7.59
CA TRP A 301 -2.59 8.94 -6.26
C TRP A 301 -1.11 9.35 -6.11
N ILE A 302 -0.19 8.50 -6.58
CA ILE A 302 1.25 8.81 -6.61
C ILE A 302 1.51 10.04 -7.49
N PHE A 303 0.85 10.16 -8.64
CA PHE A 303 0.99 11.31 -9.52
C PHE A 303 0.61 12.62 -8.80
N PHE A 304 -0.52 12.65 -8.08
CA PHE A 304 -0.90 13.82 -7.27
C PHE A 304 0.07 14.08 -6.11
N ALA A 305 0.57 13.04 -5.45
CA ALA A 305 1.56 13.19 -4.38
C ALA A 305 2.88 13.77 -4.92
N LEU A 306 3.30 13.39 -6.12
CA LEU A 306 4.47 13.94 -6.79
C LEU A 306 4.31 15.43 -7.13
N ILE A 307 3.12 15.89 -7.52
CA ILE A 307 2.84 17.32 -7.75
C ILE A 307 3.05 18.11 -6.46
N VAL A 308 2.51 17.61 -5.35
CA VAL A 308 2.63 18.27 -4.03
C VAL A 308 4.08 18.24 -3.55
N ALA A 309 4.78 17.13 -3.77
CA ALA A 309 6.20 17.00 -3.47
C ALA A 309 7.05 18.00 -4.27
N ALA A 310 6.85 18.10 -5.59
CA ALA A 310 7.54 19.10 -6.42
C ALA A 310 7.26 20.53 -5.95
N ARG A 311 6.00 20.84 -5.64
CA ARG A 311 5.62 22.15 -5.12
C ARG A 311 6.37 22.49 -3.85
N ALA A 312 6.44 21.55 -2.91
CA ALA A 312 7.08 21.74 -1.61
C ALA A 312 8.60 21.84 -1.71
N VAL A 313 9.25 20.98 -2.51
CA VAL A 313 10.72 20.93 -2.61
C VAL A 313 11.29 22.10 -3.41
N PHE A 314 10.61 22.51 -4.48
CA PHE A 314 11.09 23.59 -5.35
C PHE A 314 10.50 24.95 -5.01
N GLU A 315 9.56 25.03 -4.07
CA GLU A 315 8.85 26.25 -3.67
C GLU A 315 8.26 27.01 -4.88
N ILE A 316 7.47 26.29 -5.69
CA ILE A 316 6.93 26.78 -6.96
C ILE A 316 5.41 26.84 -6.94
N SER A 317 4.81 27.47 -7.95
CA SER A 317 3.36 27.45 -8.13
C SER A 317 2.87 26.04 -8.45
N LEU A 318 1.60 25.76 -8.12
CA LEU A 318 0.97 24.46 -8.40
C LEU A 318 0.99 24.12 -9.89
N GLY A 319 0.79 25.12 -10.77
CA GLY A 319 0.86 24.94 -12.22
C GLY A 319 2.24 24.47 -12.69
N LYS A 320 3.32 25.10 -12.21
CA LYS A 320 4.68 24.67 -12.53
C LYS A 320 4.97 23.26 -12.01
N ALA A 321 4.54 22.95 -10.78
CA ALA A 321 4.71 21.62 -10.21
C ALA A 321 3.96 20.53 -11.00
N PHE A 322 2.74 20.84 -11.47
CA PHE A 322 1.98 19.97 -12.36
C PHE A 322 2.71 19.74 -13.69
N GLY A 323 3.21 20.81 -14.33
CA GLY A 323 3.97 20.72 -15.57
C GLY A 323 5.26 19.90 -15.45
N ILE A 324 6.03 20.10 -14.37
CA ILE A 324 7.23 19.28 -14.09
C ILE A 324 6.85 17.81 -13.93
N THR A 325 5.79 17.54 -13.17
CA THR A 325 5.35 16.16 -12.91
C THR A 325 4.87 15.49 -14.20
N LEU A 326 4.16 16.20 -15.07
CA LEU A 326 3.76 15.71 -16.39
C LEU A 326 4.98 15.35 -17.27
N LEU A 327 5.95 16.25 -17.40
CA LEU A 327 7.16 16.02 -18.20
C LEU A 327 7.97 14.84 -17.67
N ALA A 328 8.24 14.83 -16.36
CA ALA A 328 8.97 13.77 -15.71
C ALA A 328 8.24 12.43 -15.86
N SER A 329 6.92 12.39 -15.72
CA SER A 329 6.12 11.17 -15.87
C SER A 329 6.09 10.67 -17.32
N GLY A 330 6.03 11.57 -18.30
CA GLY A 330 6.07 11.22 -19.72
C GLY A 330 7.41 10.59 -20.13
N ILE A 331 8.52 11.20 -19.71
CA ILE A 331 9.86 10.65 -19.97
C ILE A 331 10.09 9.36 -19.18
N TYR A 332 9.65 9.31 -17.92
CA TYR A 332 9.66 8.09 -17.11
C TYR A 332 8.94 6.95 -17.83
N TRP A 333 7.78 7.23 -18.45
CA TRP A 333 7.03 6.21 -19.18
C TRP A 333 7.83 5.65 -20.36
N ILE A 334 8.43 6.52 -21.18
CA ILE A 334 9.28 6.11 -22.30
C ILE A 334 10.42 5.21 -21.81
N ILE A 335 11.15 5.65 -20.78
CA ILE A 335 12.30 4.90 -20.27
C ILE A 335 11.85 3.55 -19.70
N MET A 336 10.84 3.54 -18.84
CA MET A 336 10.42 2.30 -18.16
C MET A 336 9.72 1.31 -19.08
N TYR A 337 8.79 1.77 -19.91
CA TYR A 337 7.89 0.87 -20.64
C TYR A 337 8.27 0.68 -22.11
N ASN A 338 8.99 1.63 -22.73
CA ASN A 338 9.42 1.49 -24.11
C ASN A 338 10.89 1.08 -24.26
N ILE A 339 11.73 1.31 -23.24
CA ILE A 339 13.15 0.92 -23.27
C ILE A 339 13.39 -0.26 -22.33
N VAL A 340 13.18 -0.09 -21.02
CA VAL A 340 13.52 -1.12 -20.03
C VAL A 340 12.64 -2.37 -20.18
N ALA A 341 11.33 -2.22 -20.26
CA ALA A 341 10.40 -3.36 -20.38
C ALA A 341 10.55 -4.16 -21.69
N LYS A 342 11.20 -3.60 -22.73
CA LYS A 342 11.52 -4.35 -23.97
C LYS A 342 12.70 -5.31 -23.79
N HIS A 343 13.56 -5.08 -22.79
CA HIS A 343 14.80 -5.85 -22.57
C HIS A 343 14.78 -6.67 -21.28
N ILE A 344 13.89 -6.33 -20.35
CA ILE A 344 13.76 -6.97 -19.05
C ILE A 344 12.30 -7.33 -18.84
N GLU A 345 12.01 -8.61 -18.59
CA GLU A 345 10.70 -9.04 -18.16
C GLU A 345 10.39 -8.43 -16.79
N ILE A 346 9.46 -7.48 -16.76
CA ILE A 346 8.97 -6.88 -15.53
C ILE A 346 7.72 -7.65 -15.12
N PRO A 347 7.73 -8.41 -14.00
CA PRO A 347 6.55 -9.12 -13.56
C PRO A 347 5.39 -8.15 -13.24
N GLY A 348 4.16 -8.59 -13.51
CA GLY A 348 2.92 -7.87 -13.20
C GLY A 348 2.28 -7.14 -14.38
N ILE A 349 1.34 -6.25 -14.07
CA ILE A 349 0.51 -5.55 -15.07
C ILE A 349 1.28 -4.37 -15.67
N MET A 350 1.49 -4.43 -16.98
CA MET A 350 2.05 -3.35 -17.79
C MET A 350 0.98 -2.77 -18.69
N PHE A 351 0.90 -1.43 -18.72
CA PHE A 351 0.08 -0.74 -19.71
C PHE A 351 0.98 -0.40 -20.89
N THR A 352 0.57 -0.82 -22.08
CA THR A 352 1.22 -0.45 -23.32
C THR A 352 0.35 0.57 -24.05
N ILE A 353 0.97 1.66 -24.50
CA ILE A 353 0.30 2.64 -25.36
C ILE A 353 0.80 2.37 -26.77
N GLY A 354 -0.05 1.74 -27.56
CA GLY A 354 0.16 1.51 -28.98
C GLY A 354 -0.89 2.26 -29.79
N PRO A 355 -0.57 2.70 -31.02
CA PRO A 355 0.74 2.68 -31.68
C PRO A 355 1.76 3.68 -31.09
N GLU A 356 3.07 3.52 -31.36
CA GLU A 356 4.13 4.35 -30.74
C GLU A 356 3.96 5.86 -30.98
N PHE A 357 3.38 6.26 -32.12
CA PHE A 357 3.10 7.68 -32.39
C PHE A 357 2.11 8.30 -31.41
N ALA A 358 1.18 7.51 -30.86
CA ALA A 358 0.21 7.99 -29.88
C ALA A 358 0.90 8.35 -28.55
N LEU A 359 1.91 7.58 -28.15
CA LEU A 359 2.74 7.91 -26.99
C LEU A 359 3.51 9.21 -27.22
N LEU A 360 4.16 9.36 -28.37
CA LEU A 360 4.91 10.57 -28.71
C LEU A 360 4.00 11.80 -28.77
N MET A 361 2.76 11.64 -29.26
CA MET A 361 1.74 12.69 -29.25
C MET A 361 1.37 13.10 -27.82
N LEU A 362 1.13 12.14 -26.92
CA LEU A 362 0.84 12.43 -25.50
C LEU A 362 1.99 13.15 -24.80
N VAL A 363 3.24 12.74 -25.07
CA VAL A 363 4.44 13.40 -24.51
C VAL A 363 4.62 14.81 -25.08
N SER A 364 4.32 15.01 -26.37
CA SER A 364 4.32 16.33 -27.01
C SER A 364 3.26 17.24 -26.39
N LEU A 365 2.05 16.73 -26.18
CA LEU A 365 0.98 17.45 -25.49
C LEU A 365 1.36 17.80 -24.04
N ALA A 366 1.96 16.87 -23.31
CA ALA A 366 2.47 17.12 -21.97
C ALA A 366 3.53 18.23 -21.94
N THR A 367 4.37 18.30 -22.97
CA THR A 367 5.39 19.34 -23.12
C THR A 367 4.77 20.70 -23.43
N LEU A 368 3.79 20.76 -24.33
CA LEU A 368 3.02 21.98 -24.60
C LEU A 368 2.31 22.49 -23.35
N LEU A 369 1.64 21.60 -22.61
CA LEU A 369 0.99 21.94 -21.34
C LEU A 369 2.00 22.45 -20.31
N ALA A 370 3.16 21.79 -20.16
CA ALA A 370 4.21 22.24 -19.26
C ALA A 370 4.76 23.62 -19.64
N LEU A 371 4.86 23.92 -20.94
CA LEU A 371 5.25 25.24 -21.44
C LEU A 371 4.22 26.31 -21.09
N LEU A 372 2.93 26.04 -21.30
CA LEU A 372 1.84 26.95 -20.93
C LEU A 372 1.81 27.21 -19.42
N LEU A 373 2.13 26.18 -18.62
CA LEU A 373 2.22 26.28 -17.16
C LEU A 373 3.51 26.95 -16.66
N GLY A 374 4.38 27.38 -17.57
CA GLY A 374 5.56 28.19 -17.25
C GLY A 374 6.75 27.41 -16.71
N VAL A 375 6.83 26.09 -16.96
CA VAL A 375 7.97 25.26 -16.51
C VAL A 375 9.30 25.74 -17.10
N PHE A 376 9.28 26.27 -18.33
CA PHE A 376 10.48 26.78 -19.01
C PHE A 376 10.75 28.27 -18.76
N LYS A 377 9.91 28.96 -17.97
CA LYS A 377 10.18 30.34 -17.54
C LYS A 377 11.01 30.30 -16.26
N ARG A 378 12.32 30.55 -16.42
CA ARG A 378 13.27 30.63 -15.30
C ARG A 378 12.84 31.68 -14.28
N GLU A 379 13.08 31.37 -13.02
CA GLU A 379 12.92 32.29 -11.88
C GLU A 379 14.26 32.67 -11.27
#